data_AF-W1NS47-F1
#
_entry.id   AF-W1NS47-F1
#
_cell.length_a   1.000
_cell.length_b   1.000
_cell.length_c   1.000
_cell.angle_alpha   90.00
_cell.angle_beta   90.00
_cell.angle_gamma   90.00
#
_symmetry.space_group_name_H-M   'P 1'
#
loop_
_entity.id
_entity.type
_entity.pdbx_description
1 polymer ?
#
loop_
_entity_poly.entity_id
_entity_poly.type
_entity_poly.pdbx_seq_one_letter_code
_entity_poly.pdbx_strand_id
1 'polypeptide(L)'
;MEEQEEILGLERTSSQQEIKKAYYKLALRLHPDKNPGNEDAKEKFQLLQKVISILGDPEKRALYDQTGCVDDAELGGAAVESLYEYFRTIYQKVTEEDIEEFEANYRGSETEKVDLKELYKKCKGNMDKVFSWMICSDEKLDSHRFKDIVDVAIAA
;
A
#
# COMPACT_ATOMS: atom_id res chain seq x y z
N MET A 1 2.51 20.31 -3.40
CA MET A 1 1.57 19.32 -3.96
C MET A 1 2.32 18.13 -4.54
N GLU A 2 3.15 18.26 -5.59
CA GLU A 2 3.77 17.10 -6.27
C GLU A 2 4.62 16.23 -5.33
N GLU A 3 5.48 16.84 -4.50
CA GLU A 3 6.41 16.08 -3.66
C GLU A 3 5.72 15.23 -2.57
N GLN A 4 4.59 15.68 -2.00
CA GLN A 4 3.86 14.94 -0.97
C GLN A 4 3.03 13.78 -1.53
N GLU A 5 2.46 13.99 -2.72
CA GLU A 5 1.65 13.01 -3.43
C GLU A 5 2.51 11.92 -4.08
N GLU A 6 3.70 12.30 -4.58
CA GLU A 6 4.72 11.36 -5.06
C GLU A 6 5.18 10.39 -3.97
N ILE A 7 5.32 10.85 -2.72
CA ILE A 7 5.75 10.01 -1.60
C ILE A 7 4.74 8.89 -1.33
N LEU A 8 3.44 9.18 -1.47
CA LEU A 8 2.38 8.18 -1.34
C LEU A 8 2.14 7.38 -2.63
N GLY A 9 2.65 7.86 -3.76
CA GLY A 9 2.37 7.30 -5.10
C GLY A 9 0.89 7.40 -5.48
N LEU A 10 0.21 8.46 -5.03
CA LEU A 10 -1.22 8.67 -5.24
C LEU A 10 -1.48 9.86 -6.15
N GLU A 11 -2.62 9.82 -6.86
CA GLU A 11 -3.05 10.94 -7.69
C GLU A 11 -3.75 12.02 -6.86
N ARG A 12 -3.75 13.25 -7.35
CA ARG A 12 -4.51 14.39 -6.75
C ARG A 12 -5.98 14.10 -6.54
N THR A 13 -6.54 13.16 -7.28
CA THR A 13 -7.94 12.73 -7.19
C THR A 13 -8.16 11.58 -6.23
N SER A 14 -7.11 11.07 -5.57
CA SER A 14 -7.22 9.93 -4.67
C SER A 14 -8.12 10.24 -3.49
N SER A 15 -8.99 9.27 -3.21
CA SER A 15 -9.98 9.35 -2.14
C SER A 15 -9.30 9.25 -0.77
N GLN A 16 -9.93 9.80 0.26
CA GLN A 16 -9.48 9.67 1.66
C GLN A 16 -9.15 8.23 2.07
N GLN A 17 -9.95 7.27 1.61
CA GLN A 17 -9.73 5.85 1.86
C GLN A 17 -8.45 5.32 1.18
N GLU A 18 -8.14 5.79 -0.03
CA GLU A 18 -6.94 5.40 -0.77
C GLU A 18 -5.68 5.99 -0.13
N ILE A 19 -5.75 7.24 0.34
CA ILE A 19 -4.69 7.92 1.08
C ILE A 19 -4.35 7.16 2.36
N LYS A 20 -5.37 6.81 3.16
CA LYS A 20 -5.18 6.00 4.38
C LYS A 20 -4.60 4.62 4.09
N LYS A 21 -5.04 3.96 3.01
CA LYS A 21 -4.56 2.63 2.60
C LYS A 21 -3.11 2.67 2.12
N ALA A 22 -2.73 3.67 1.34
CA ALA A 22 -1.35 3.86 0.87
C ALA A 22 -0.42 4.21 2.03
N TYR A 23 -0.85 5.11 2.92
CA TYR A 23 -0.15 5.43 4.16
C TYR A 23 0.13 4.17 4.97
N TYR A 24 -0.86 3.30 5.18
CA TYR A 24 -0.68 2.07 5.95
C TYR A 24 0.37 1.13 5.32
N LYS A 25 0.31 0.92 4.00
CA LYS A 25 1.29 0.09 3.28
C LYS A 25 2.71 0.62 3.42
N LEU A 26 2.88 1.94 3.33
CA LEU A 26 4.19 2.59 3.45
C LEU A 26 4.66 2.64 4.91
N ALA A 27 3.76 2.88 5.86
CA ALA A 27 4.08 2.94 7.29
C ALA A 27 4.57 1.58 7.80
N LEU A 28 3.94 0.49 7.36
CA LEU A 28 4.42 -0.87 7.65
C LEU A 28 5.80 -1.13 7.05
N ARG A 29 6.05 -0.67 5.82
CA ARG A 29 7.34 -0.86 5.14
C ARG A 29 8.46 -0.04 5.77
N LEU A 30 8.15 1.16 6.25
CA LEU A 30 9.10 2.12 6.81
C LEU A 30 9.15 2.08 8.35
N HIS A 31 8.40 1.16 8.97
CA HIS A 31 8.29 1.10 10.43
C HIS A 31 9.68 0.87 11.06
N PRO A 32 10.04 1.58 12.15
CA PRO A 32 11.34 1.45 12.81
C PRO A 32 11.61 0.04 13.35
N ASP A 33 10.54 -0.68 13.73
CA ASP A 33 10.63 -2.10 14.16
C ASP A 33 11.14 -3.03 13.04
N LYS A 34 10.72 -2.79 11.78
CA LYS A 34 11.17 -3.58 10.62
C LYS A 34 12.47 -3.05 10.01
N ASN A 35 12.84 -1.80 10.31
CA ASN A 35 14.05 -1.15 9.79
C ASN A 35 14.90 -0.52 10.91
N PRO A 36 15.37 -1.33 11.87
CA PRO A 36 16.18 -0.79 12.96
C PRO A 36 17.50 -0.21 12.41
N GLY A 37 17.75 1.07 12.68
CA GLY A 37 18.99 1.76 12.30
C GLY A 37 19.04 2.31 10.87
N ASN A 38 17.94 2.28 10.10
CA ASN A 38 17.91 2.85 8.76
C ASN A 38 17.43 4.32 8.81
N GLU A 39 18.37 5.27 8.67
CA GLU A 39 18.08 6.71 8.71
C GLU A 39 17.18 7.16 7.55
N ASP A 40 17.34 6.57 6.37
CA ASP A 40 16.52 6.87 5.18
C ASP A 40 15.06 6.43 5.38
N ALA A 41 14.85 5.27 6.03
CA ALA A 41 13.51 4.81 6.40
C ALA A 41 12.85 5.74 7.44
N LYS A 42 13.65 6.28 8.37
CA LYS A 42 13.19 7.23 9.39
C LYS A 42 12.78 8.57 8.76
N GLU A 43 13.58 9.13 7.86
CA GLU A 43 13.25 10.37 7.13
C GLU A 43 11.98 10.19 6.30
N LYS A 44 11.87 9.09 5.55
CA LYS A 44 10.65 8.76 4.78
C LYS A 44 9.44 8.54 5.68
N PHE A 45 9.62 7.93 6.85
CA PHE A 45 8.53 7.75 7.82
C PHE A 45 8.05 9.10 8.38
N GLN A 46 8.96 10.03 8.68
CA GLN A 46 8.61 11.38 9.12
C GLN A 46 7.86 12.17 8.04
N LEU A 47 8.32 12.09 6.79
CA LEU A 47 7.61 12.64 5.63
C LEU A 47 6.21 12.02 5.50
N LEU A 48 6.10 10.70 5.62
CA LEU A 48 4.83 9.99 5.57
C LEU A 48 3.85 10.46 6.67
N GLN A 49 4.34 10.75 7.89
CA GLN A 49 3.55 11.34 8.96
C GLN A 49 3.04 12.75 8.61
N LYS A 50 3.89 13.59 8.00
CA LYS A 50 3.49 14.93 7.53
C LYS A 50 2.36 14.83 6.51
N VAL A 51 2.51 13.95 5.53
CA VAL A 51 1.53 13.82 4.44
C VAL A 51 0.18 13.35 4.97
N ILE A 52 0.13 12.35 5.88
CA ILE A 52 -1.16 11.88 6.41
C ILE A 52 -1.83 12.89 7.35
N SER A 53 -1.07 13.72 8.06
CA SER A 53 -1.64 14.78 8.91
C SER A 53 -2.38 15.84 8.09
N ILE A 54 -1.91 16.09 6.86
CA ILE A 54 -2.49 17.07 5.94
C ILE A 54 -3.61 16.42 5.12
N LEU A 55 -3.33 15.30 4.47
CA LEU A 55 -4.25 14.64 3.53
C LEU A 55 -5.26 13.70 4.19
N GLY A 56 -5.01 13.29 5.43
CA GLY A 56 -5.84 12.35 6.19
C GLY A 56 -7.09 12.99 6.82
N ASP A 57 -7.20 14.31 6.79
CA ASP A 57 -8.37 15.06 7.24
C ASP A 57 -8.90 15.94 6.08
N PRO A 58 -10.19 15.82 5.69
CA PRO A 58 -10.70 16.53 4.52
C PRO A 58 -10.74 18.05 4.75
N GLU A 59 -10.88 18.52 5.99
CA GLU A 59 -10.83 19.94 6.33
C GLU A 59 -9.40 20.48 6.21
N LYS A 60 -8.41 19.72 6.70
CA LYS A 60 -6.98 20.09 6.57
C LYS A 60 -6.50 20.03 5.12
N ARG A 61 -6.97 19.06 4.34
CA ARG A 61 -6.69 18.96 2.91
C ARG A 61 -7.25 20.16 2.16
N ALA A 62 -8.52 20.52 2.40
CA ALA A 62 -9.13 21.69 1.79
C ALA A 62 -8.42 22.99 2.18
N LEU A 63 -8.01 23.11 3.45
CA LEU A 63 -7.26 24.25 3.93
C LEU A 63 -5.88 24.34 3.25
N TYR A 64 -5.15 23.22 3.15
CA TYR A 64 -3.86 23.15 2.47
C TYR A 64 -3.97 23.43 0.97
N ASP A 65 -4.99 22.90 0.30
CA ASP A 65 -5.28 23.20 -1.11
C ASP A 65 -5.56 24.69 -1.35
N GLN A 66 -6.11 25.38 -0.34
CA GLN A 66 -6.51 26.79 -0.43
C GLN A 66 -5.41 27.77 0.03
N THR A 67 -4.59 27.41 1.01
CA THR A 67 -3.57 28.29 1.61
C THR A 67 -2.13 27.90 1.30
N GLY A 68 -1.90 26.67 0.83
CA GLY A 68 -0.56 26.16 0.49
C GLY A 68 0.40 26.01 1.67
N CYS A 69 -0.06 26.21 2.90
CA CYS A 69 0.76 26.25 4.10
C CYS A 69 0.08 25.44 5.21
N VAL A 70 0.80 24.49 5.81
CA VAL A 70 0.39 23.84 7.06
C VAL A 70 1.46 24.16 8.09
N ASP A 71 1.05 24.65 9.25
CA ASP A 71 1.94 24.89 10.38
C ASP A 71 2.60 23.57 10.82
N ASP A 72 3.92 23.52 10.66
CA ASP A 72 4.79 22.37 10.97
C ASP A 72 4.78 21.99 12.47
N ALA A 73 4.19 22.85 13.32
CA ALA A 73 4.27 22.80 14.78
C ALA A 73 3.31 21.80 15.46
N GLU A 74 2.29 21.27 14.77
CA GLU A 74 1.29 20.38 15.39
C GLU A 74 1.60 18.88 15.22
N LEU A 75 2.73 18.54 14.57
CA LEU A 75 3.16 17.16 14.32
C LEU A 75 3.86 16.51 15.53
N GLY A 76 3.37 16.76 16.75
CA GLY A 76 3.86 16.16 17.98
C GLY A 76 3.36 14.72 18.18
N GLY A 77 4.17 13.86 18.81
CA GLY A 77 3.94 12.41 18.94
C GLY A 77 2.56 11.95 19.45
N ALA A 78 1.81 12.82 20.13
CA ALA A 78 0.43 12.53 20.53
C ALA A 78 -0.55 12.35 19.34
N ALA A 79 -0.33 13.06 18.22
CA ALA A 79 -1.13 12.88 17.02
C ALA A 79 -0.87 11.50 16.36
N VAL A 80 0.37 11.01 16.44
CA VAL A 80 0.78 9.71 15.89
C VAL A 80 0.19 8.55 16.70
N GLU A 81 0.24 8.64 18.03
CA GLU A 81 -0.38 7.67 18.93
C GLU A 81 -1.91 7.63 18.74
N SER A 82 -2.55 8.80 18.61
CA SER A 82 -4.00 8.93 18.41
C SER A 82 -4.46 8.35 17.07
N LEU A 83 -3.70 8.55 15.99
CA LEU A 83 -3.96 7.92 14.69
C LEU A 83 -3.82 6.40 14.75
N TYR A 84 -2.82 5.89 15.49
CA TYR A 84 -2.60 4.46 15.65
C TYR A 84 -3.76 3.78 16.42
N GLU A 85 -4.26 4.40 17.49
CA GLU A 85 -5.42 3.91 18.24
C GLU A 85 -6.73 3.99 17.43
N TYR A 86 -6.94 5.10 16.72
CA TYR A 86 -8.08 5.28 15.82
C TYR A 86 -8.13 4.19 14.75
N PHE A 87 -7.00 3.88 14.11
CA PHE A 87 -6.95 2.84 13.08
C PHE A 87 -7.07 1.42 13.63
N ARG A 88 -6.57 1.12 14.83
CA ARG A 88 -6.85 -0.16 15.51
C ARG A 88 -8.33 -0.38 15.80
N THR A 89 -9.08 0.71 15.97
CA THR A 89 -10.51 0.64 16.27
C THR A 89 -11.34 0.44 15.00
N ILE A 90 -10.90 1.01 13.87
CA ILE A 90 -11.62 0.91 12.58
C ILE A 90 -11.24 -0.35 11.81
N TYR A 91 -9.98 -0.77 11.86
CA TYR A 91 -9.49 -1.93 11.14
C TYR A 91 -9.26 -3.08 12.11
N GLN A 92 -9.97 -4.19 11.88
CA GLN A 92 -9.75 -5.43 12.61
C GLN A 92 -8.27 -5.80 12.56
N LYS A 93 -7.74 -6.24 13.71
CA LYS A 93 -6.40 -6.80 13.78
C LYS A 93 -6.35 -8.02 12.88
N VAL A 94 -5.64 -7.92 11.77
CA VAL A 94 -5.37 -9.04 10.87
C VAL A 94 -4.65 -10.11 11.68
N THR A 95 -5.28 -11.27 11.83
CA THR A 95 -4.68 -12.46 12.44
C THR A 95 -3.93 -13.26 11.38
N GLU A 96 -3.10 -14.21 11.81
CA GLU A 96 -2.47 -15.17 10.90
C GLU A 96 -3.55 -15.98 10.16
N GLU A 97 -4.64 -16.33 10.85
CA GLU A 97 -5.81 -17.02 10.27
C GLU A 97 -6.47 -16.21 9.15
N ASP A 98 -6.61 -14.88 9.32
CA ASP A 98 -7.17 -14.00 8.28
C ASP A 98 -6.27 -13.99 7.01
N ILE A 99 -4.95 -14.11 7.18
CA ILE A 99 -3.99 -14.17 6.05
C ILE A 99 -4.09 -15.51 5.35
N GLU A 100 -4.15 -16.61 6.11
CA GLU A 100 -4.30 -17.96 5.56
C GLU A 100 -5.63 -18.14 4.82
N GLU A 101 -6.73 -17.63 5.37
CA GLU A 101 -8.04 -17.66 4.72
C GLU A 101 -8.03 -16.83 3.44
N PHE A 102 -7.42 -15.64 3.46
CA PHE A 102 -7.27 -14.83 2.26
C PHE A 102 -6.44 -15.55 1.19
N GLU A 103 -5.30 -16.15 1.56
CA GLU A 103 -4.45 -16.90 0.62
C GLU A 103 -5.19 -18.10 0.00
N ALA A 104 -5.92 -18.85 0.82
CA ALA A 104 -6.71 -20.00 0.39
C ALA A 104 -7.84 -19.59 -0.58
N ASN A 105 -8.49 -18.46 -0.32
CA ASN A 105 -9.56 -17.95 -1.17
C ASN A 105 -9.05 -17.26 -2.43
N TYR A 106 -7.87 -16.64 -2.38
CA TYR A 106 -7.28 -15.94 -3.51
C TYR A 106 -6.63 -16.92 -4.51
N ARG A 107 -5.94 -17.97 -4.05
CA ARG A 107 -5.34 -18.97 -4.95
C ARG A 107 -6.40 -19.75 -5.73
N GLY A 108 -6.32 -19.69 -7.06
CA GLY A 108 -7.23 -20.35 -7.99
C GLY A 108 -8.51 -19.56 -8.28
N SER A 109 -8.68 -18.40 -7.66
CA SER A 109 -9.83 -17.53 -7.87
C SER A 109 -9.80 -16.83 -9.23
N GLU A 110 -10.97 -16.34 -9.68
CA GLU A 110 -11.05 -15.48 -10.86
C GLU A 110 -10.29 -14.16 -10.67
N THR A 111 -10.25 -13.63 -9.44
CA THR A 111 -9.47 -12.43 -9.09
C THR A 111 -7.98 -12.62 -9.35
N GLU A 112 -7.42 -13.77 -8.99
CA GLU A 112 -6.01 -14.08 -9.26
C GLU A 112 -5.71 -14.12 -10.77
N LYS A 113 -6.62 -14.68 -11.58
CA LYS A 113 -6.45 -14.74 -13.04
C LYS A 113 -6.48 -13.34 -13.66
N VAL A 114 -7.37 -12.47 -13.17
CA VAL A 114 -7.45 -11.07 -13.61
C VAL A 114 -6.15 -10.34 -13.25
N ASP A 115 -5.72 -10.43 -11.99
CA ASP A 115 -4.52 -9.77 -11.48
C ASP A 115 -3.26 -10.26 -12.21
N LEU A 116 -3.14 -11.58 -12.46
CA LEU A 116 -2.06 -12.17 -13.25
C LEU A 116 -2.04 -11.59 -14.67
N LYS A 117 -3.20 -11.49 -15.33
CA LYS A 117 -3.30 -10.96 -16.69
C LYS A 117 -2.92 -9.48 -16.76
N GLU A 118 -3.33 -8.68 -15.78
CA GLU A 118 -2.95 -7.27 -15.69
C GLU A 118 -1.45 -7.10 -15.44
N LEU A 119 -0.90 -7.87 -14.48
CA LEU A 119 0.53 -7.86 -14.17
C LEU A 119 1.36 -8.36 -15.35
N TYR A 120 0.93 -9.42 -16.04
CA TYR A 120 1.62 -9.96 -17.21
C TYR A 120 1.72 -8.92 -18.34
N LYS A 121 0.62 -8.18 -18.60
CA LYS A 121 0.62 -7.05 -19.55
C LYS A 121 1.55 -5.92 -19.09
N LYS A 122 1.51 -5.55 -17.82
CA LYS A 122 2.34 -4.48 -17.25
C LYS A 122 3.83 -4.82 -17.30
N CYS A 123 4.17 -6.08 -17.02
CA CYS A 123 5.53 -6.61 -17.02
C CYS A 123 6.02 -7.05 -18.41
N LYS A 124 5.19 -6.89 -19.46
CA LYS A 124 5.51 -7.28 -20.86
C LYS A 124 6.02 -8.72 -20.98
N GLY A 125 5.42 -9.64 -20.22
CA GLY A 125 5.77 -11.06 -20.24
C GLY A 125 7.01 -11.46 -19.41
N ASN A 126 7.59 -10.56 -18.62
CA ASN A 126 8.66 -10.92 -17.69
C ASN A 126 8.10 -11.60 -16.44
N MET A 127 8.24 -12.94 -16.36
CA MET A 127 7.67 -13.74 -15.28
C MET A 127 8.33 -13.48 -13.92
N ASP A 128 9.65 -13.26 -13.84
CA ASP A 128 10.33 -12.89 -12.58
C ASP A 128 9.71 -11.65 -11.93
N LYS A 129 9.38 -10.63 -12.73
CA LYS A 129 8.71 -9.41 -12.24
C LYS A 129 7.27 -9.66 -11.83
N VAL A 130 6.57 -10.56 -12.53
CA VAL A 130 5.21 -10.95 -12.16
C VAL A 130 5.23 -11.65 -10.80
N PHE A 131 6.12 -12.62 -10.58
CA PHE A 131 6.29 -13.28 -9.28
C PHE A 131 6.69 -12.32 -8.15
N SER A 132 7.49 -11.30 -8.46
CA SER A 132 7.87 -10.30 -7.45
C SER A 132 6.71 -9.39 -7.02
N TRP A 133 5.71 -9.17 -7.87
CA TRP A 133 4.63 -8.19 -7.64
C TRP A 133 3.28 -8.84 -7.36
N MET A 134 3.11 -10.09 -7.73
CA MET A 134 1.89 -10.83 -7.50
C MET A 134 1.79 -11.22 -6.03
N ILE A 135 0.58 -11.08 -5.48
CA ILE A 135 0.30 -11.49 -4.10
C ILE A 135 0.10 -13.00 -4.05
N CYS A 136 0.48 -13.61 -2.93
CA CYS A 136 0.33 -15.06 -2.69
C CYS A 136 0.99 -15.96 -3.76
N SER A 137 2.03 -15.46 -4.44
CA SER A 137 2.79 -16.20 -5.46
C SER A 137 4.12 -16.72 -4.93
N ASP A 138 4.39 -18.00 -5.15
CA ASP A 138 5.68 -18.63 -4.90
C ASP A 138 6.27 -19.15 -6.23
N GLU A 139 7.46 -18.68 -6.61
CA GLU A 139 8.12 -19.04 -7.87
C GLU A 139 8.26 -20.56 -8.06
N LYS A 140 8.53 -21.30 -6.98
CA LYS A 140 8.79 -22.75 -7.03
C LYS A 140 7.51 -23.55 -7.10
N LEU A 141 6.43 -23.09 -6.48
CA LEU A 141 5.17 -23.82 -6.39
C LEU A 141 4.17 -23.40 -7.49
N ASP A 142 4.16 -22.13 -7.88
CA ASP A 142 3.12 -21.54 -8.73
C ASP A 142 3.55 -21.34 -10.20
N SER A 143 4.82 -21.60 -10.54
CA SER A 143 5.36 -21.48 -11.91
C SER A 143 4.54 -22.23 -12.97
N HIS A 144 4.17 -23.47 -12.69
CA HIS A 144 3.33 -24.26 -13.59
C HIS A 144 1.90 -23.71 -13.70
N ARG A 145 1.28 -23.38 -12.57
CA ARG A 145 -0.10 -22.90 -12.49
C ARG A 145 -0.27 -21.56 -13.21
N PHE A 146 0.65 -20.63 -13.01
CA PHE A 146 0.62 -19.33 -13.68
C PHE A 146 0.85 -19.45 -15.18
N LYS A 147 1.72 -20.37 -15.59
CA LYS A 147 1.91 -20.67 -17.00
C LYS A 147 0.61 -21.18 -17.64
N ASP A 148 -0.06 -22.14 -17.00
CA ASP A 148 -1.34 -22.68 -17.52
C ASP A 148 -2.42 -21.60 -17.61
N ILE A 149 -2.52 -20.72 -16.59
CA ILE A 149 -3.47 -19.60 -16.60
C ILE A 149 -3.16 -18.61 -17.75
N VAL A 150 -1.89 -18.28 -17.95
CA VAL A 150 -1.46 -17.38 -19.04
C VAL A 150 -1.70 -18.03 -20.41
N ASP A 151 -1.39 -19.30 -20.58
CA ASP A 151 -1.60 -20.03 -21.84
C ASP A 151 -3.10 -20.09 -22.20
N VAL A 152 -3.97 -20.36 -21.21
CA VAL A 152 -5.43 -20.29 -21.40
C VAL A 152 -5.88 -18.88 -21.74
N ALA A 153 -5.33 -17.86 -21.10
CA ALA A 153 -5.69 -16.45 -21.34
C ALA A 153 -5.19 -15.89 -22.68
N ILE A 154 -4.17 -16.50 -23.29
CA ILE A 154 -3.66 -16.16 -24.63
C ILE A 154 -4.43 -16.94 -25.71
N ALA A 155 -4.89 -18.17 -25.41
CA ALA A 155 -5.65 -19.00 -26.33
C ALA A 155 -7.13 -18.59 -26.48
N ALA A 156 -7.66 -17.81 -25.53
CA ALA A 156 -9.03 -17.26 -25.51
C ALA A 156 -9.09 -15.84 -26.09
#